data_AF-A0A4S5E2J4-F1
#
_entry.id   AF-A0A4S5E2J4-F1
#
_cell.length_a   1.000
_cell.length_b   1.000
_cell.length_c   1.000
_cell.angle_alpha   90.00
_cell.angle_beta   90.00
_cell.angle_gamma   90.00
#
_symmetry.space_group_name_H-M   'P 1'
#
loop_
_entity.id
_entity.type
_entity.pdbx_description
1 polymer ?
#
loop_
_entity_poly.entity_id
_entity_poly.type
_entity_poly.pdbx_seq_one_letter_code
_entity_poly.pdbx_strand_id
1 'polypeptide(L)'
;MHASRTTPLPTGPSSNDAAFTGTGTAHWTGPASRPARRTLRGISALAATSGLLLAGAGAASAHVSVDPASTTEGGYSQLTFSVPSESTDTTTNKIEVALPTETPFTSVRVKPVEGWTSEVIRGDLPESIEVDGATLTEAPLTVIWTADDEEHQLTAQQYQTFSLSVGTLPEAGTTVELPVTQSYADGTVRAWDEPAIEGEEEPENPAPSFITTASEGTDSHGAASAEATDEAAAGTSELEPEQAATTTDASGTVLGWIGLSAGVLGLLVGALALARTRGQRQN
;
A
#
# COMPACT_ATOMS: atom_id res chain seq x y z
N MET A 1 -1.48 71.69 20.19
CA MET A 1 -2.82 71.57 19.57
C MET A 1 -3.62 70.60 20.45
N HIS A 2 -4.39 71.09 21.43
CA HIS A 2 -5.86 71.29 21.34
C HIS A 2 -6.60 70.06 20.80
N ALA A 3 -7.69 69.54 21.37
CA ALA A 3 -8.27 69.54 22.71
C ALA A 3 -9.39 68.48 22.64
N SER A 4 -9.69 67.91 23.80
CA SER A 4 -10.80 67.05 24.20
C SER A 4 -12.18 67.36 23.59
N ARG A 5 -13.05 66.33 23.50
CA ARG A 5 -14.45 66.30 24.02
C ARG A 5 -15.15 64.98 23.58
N THR A 6 -15.65 64.12 24.47
CA THR A 6 -16.83 64.21 25.36
C THR A 6 -18.12 63.69 24.70
N THR A 7 -18.59 62.54 25.19
CA THR A 7 -19.93 61.92 25.05
C THR A 7 -21.07 62.90 25.41
N PRO A 8 -22.31 62.72 24.89
CA PRO A 8 -23.32 62.00 25.69
C PRO A 8 -24.43 61.24 24.89
N LEU A 9 -25.06 60.26 25.54
CA LEU A 9 -26.44 59.78 25.32
C LEU A 9 -27.44 60.86 25.80
N PRO A 10 -28.69 60.94 25.28
CA PRO A 10 -29.83 60.36 26.04
C PRO A 10 -31.14 60.02 25.27
N THR A 11 -31.92 59.10 25.89
CA THR A 11 -33.40 59.02 26.10
C THR A 11 -34.45 59.25 24.99
N GLY A 12 -35.46 58.37 24.96
CA GLY A 12 -36.79 58.58 24.32
C GLY A 12 -37.60 59.73 24.95
N PRO A 13 -38.89 59.98 24.62
CA PRO A 13 -39.98 58.99 24.61
C PRO A 13 -41.10 59.27 23.55
N SER A 14 -42.32 58.80 23.83
CA SER A 14 -43.64 59.26 23.35
C SER A 14 -44.32 58.54 22.17
N SER A 15 -45.27 57.70 22.60
CA SER A 15 -46.60 57.45 22.07
C SER A 15 -47.19 58.55 21.18
N ASN A 16 -47.96 58.14 20.17
CA ASN A 16 -49.15 58.89 19.81
C ASN A 16 -50.29 57.96 19.39
N ASP A 17 -51.42 58.18 20.04
CA ASP A 17 -52.72 57.59 19.78
C ASP A 17 -53.28 58.03 18.42
N ALA A 18 -54.02 57.14 17.77
CA ALA A 18 -55.16 57.54 16.94
C ALA A 18 -56.18 56.40 16.92
N ALA A 19 -57.24 56.59 17.71
CA ALA A 19 -58.46 55.82 17.66
C ALA A 19 -59.18 56.04 16.32
N PHE A 20 -59.60 54.95 15.68
CA PHE A 20 -60.65 54.98 14.66
C PHE A 20 -61.74 54.01 15.06
N THR A 21 -62.90 54.59 15.37
CA THR A 21 -64.16 53.93 15.71
C THR A 21 -64.74 53.23 14.49
N GLY A 22 -65.09 51.94 14.63
CA GLY A 22 -65.82 51.18 13.62
C GLY A 22 -66.58 50.03 14.25
N THR A 23 -67.83 50.28 14.61
CA THR A 23 -68.83 49.27 14.99
C THR A 23 -69.12 48.35 13.80
N GLY A 24 -68.89 47.04 13.99
CA GLY A 24 -69.20 46.03 12.99
C GLY A 24 -69.18 44.64 13.59
N THR A 25 -70.31 44.23 14.19
CA THR A 25 -70.56 42.85 14.59
C THR A 25 -70.69 41.98 13.34
N ALA A 26 -69.67 41.18 13.04
CA ALA A 26 -69.77 40.07 12.11
C ALA A 26 -69.18 38.82 12.79
N HIS A 27 -70.07 37.91 13.15
CA HIS A 27 -69.73 36.57 13.57
C HIS A 27 -69.17 35.81 12.36
N TRP A 28 -67.91 35.40 12.42
CA TRP A 28 -67.34 34.50 11.42
C TRP A 28 -66.54 33.42 12.13
N THR A 29 -67.08 32.21 12.13
CA THR A 29 -66.42 30.98 12.59
C THR A 29 -65.37 30.57 11.57
N GLY A 30 -64.12 30.97 11.78
CA GLY A 30 -62.99 30.50 10.99
C GLY A 30 -62.50 29.12 11.45
N PRO A 31 -62.13 28.21 10.53
CA PRO A 31 -61.59 26.91 10.90
C PRO A 31 -60.22 27.04 11.56
N ALA A 32 -60.03 26.32 12.67
CA ALA A 32 -58.79 26.26 13.42
C ALA A 32 -57.64 25.75 12.54
N SER A 33 -56.71 26.65 12.18
CA SER A 33 -55.44 26.32 11.56
C SER A 33 -54.54 25.59 12.57
N ARG A 34 -54.37 24.27 12.37
CA ARG A 34 -53.40 23.45 13.10
C ARG A 34 -51.98 23.82 12.67
N PRO A 35 -51.01 24.02 13.58
CA PRO A 35 -49.63 24.27 13.19
C PRO A 35 -49.00 22.98 12.63
N ALA A 36 -48.55 23.04 11.39
CA ALA A 36 -47.79 21.98 10.74
C ALA A 36 -46.43 21.80 11.46
N ARG A 37 -46.34 20.79 12.32
CA ARG A 37 -45.05 20.28 12.83
C ARG A 37 -44.46 19.30 11.82
N ARG A 38 -43.76 19.85 10.82
CA ARG A 38 -42.88 19.15 9.85
C ARG A 38 -41.92 20.25 9.39
N THR A 39 -40.61 20.22 9.55
CA THR A 39 -39.63 19.14 9.53
C THR A 39 -38.30 19.74 10.01
N LEU A 40 -37.77 19.31 11.15
CA LEU A 40 -36.42 19.68 11.61
C LEU A 40 -35.60 18.41 11.92
N ARG A 41 -35.72 17.40 11.04
CA ARG A 41 -34.95 16.14 11.12
C ARG A 41 -34.08 15.88 9.88
N GLY A 42 -34.00 16.83 8.95
CA GLY A 42 -33.25 16.66 7.69
C GLY A 42 -31.82 17.20 7.69
N ILE A 43 -31.48 18.13 8.58
CA ILE A 43 -30.18 18.83 8.55
C ILE A 43 -29.10 18.05 9.31
N SER A 44 -29.46 17.28 10.34
CA SER A 44 -28.49 16.50 11.13
C SER A 44 -27.93 15.27 10.41
N ALA A 45 -28.63 14.72 9.41
CA ALA A 45 -28.18 13.53 8.69
C ALA A 45 -27.11 13.82 7.61
N LEU A 46 -27.11 15.02 7.03
CA LEU A 46 -26.15 15.43 5.99
C LEU A 46 -24.77 15.81 6.58
N ALA A 47 -24.75 16.41 7.77
CA ALA A 47 -23.51 16.76 8.47
C ALA A 47 -22.74 15.51 8.95
N ALA A 48 -23.45 14.49 9.45
CA ALA A 48 -22.83 13.24 9.89
C ALA A 48 -22.22 12.43 8.73
N THR A 49 -22.82 12.50 7.53
CA THR A 49 -22.31 11.78 6.35
C THR A 49 -21.08 12.48 5.74
N SER A 50 -21.00 13.82 5.80
CA SER A 50 -19.84 14.57 5.29
C SER A 50 -18.60 14.44 6.19
N GLY A 51 -18.79 14.30 7.50
CA GLY A 51 -17.69 14.08 8.44
C GLY A 51 -16.99 12.72 8.27
N LEU A 52 -17.75 11.67 7.92
CA LEU A 52 -17.17 10.34 7.66
C LEU A 52 -16.37 10.27 6.35
N LEU A 53 -16.72 11.08 5.34
CA LEU A 53 -15.99 11.11 4.06
C LEU A 53 -14.66 11.87 4.17
N LEU A 54 -14.55 12.84 5.08
CA LEU A 54 -13.29 13.56 5.34
C LEU A 54 -12.35 12.81 6.27
N ALA A 55 -12.86 11.86 7.06
CA ALA A 55 -12.05 10.94 7.87
C ALA A 55 -11.60 9.69 7.09
N GLY A 56 -12.09 9.52 5.86
CA GLY A 56 -11.87 8.34 5.03
C GLY A 56 -10.85 8.52 3.90
N ALA A 57 -10.18 9.68 3.79
CA ALA A 57 -8.94 9.80 3.05
C ALA A 57 -7.80 9.20 3.89
N GLY A 58 -7.95 7.94 4.31
CA GLY A 58 -6.78 7.16 4.65
C GLY A 58 -5.93 7.14 3.39
N ALA A 59 -4.67 7.56 3.49
CA ALA A 59 -3.69 7.14 2.51
C ALA A 59 -3.96 5.65 2.26
N ALA A 60 -4.16 5.27 1.00
CA ALA A 60 -4.17 3.85 0.70
C ALA A 60 -2.77 3.37 1.08
N SER A 61 -2.64 2.82 2.30
CA SER A 61 -1.36 2.36 2.84
C SER A 61 -0.87 1.30 1.88
N ALA A 62 0.18 1.63 1.15
CA ALA A 62 0.80 0.70 0.24
C ALA A 62 2.18 0.48 0.85
N HIS A 63 2.29 -0.58 1.64
CA HIS A 63 3.55 -0.91 2.30
C HIS A 63 4.65 -1.12 1.26
N VAL A 64 5.86 -0.65 1.57
CA VAL A 64 7.02 -1.08 0.81
C VAL A 64 7.17 -2.59 0.99
N SER A 65 7.42 -3.31 -0.10
CA SER A 65 7.62 -4.76 -0.07
C SER A 65 8.90 -5.16 -0.79
N VAL A 66 9.39 -6.35 -0.47
CA VAL A 66 10.55 -6.97 -1.14
C VAL A 66 10.16 -8.34 -1.67
N ASP A 67 10.44 -8.58 -2.95
CA ASP A 67 10.25 -9.87 -3.61
C ASP A 67 11.61 -10.49 -3.96
N PRO A 68 12.03 -11.56 -3.27
CA PRO A 68 13.25 -12.29 -3.59
C PRO A 68 13.01 -13.31 -4.71
N ALA A 69 13.85 -13.29 -5.76
CA ALA A 69 13.78 -14.27 -6.86
C ALA A 69 14.15 -15.71 -6.43
N SER A 70 14.92 -15.84 -5.36
CA SER A 70 15.23 -17.08 -4.65
C SER A 70 15.52 -16.75 -3.18
N THR A 71 15.24 -17.68 -2.28
CA THR A 71 15.54 -17.54 -0.85
C THR A 71 16.52 -18.58 -0.34
N THR A 72 17.14 -19.37 -1.23
CA THR A 72 17.99 -20.49 -0.85
C THR A 72 19.26 -20.01 -0.13
N GLU A 73 19.51 -20.57 1.07
CA GLU A 73 20.69 -20.30 1.88
C GLU A 73 22.00 -20.48 1.09
N GLY A 74 23.02 -19.67 1.40
CA GLY A 74 24.31 -19.68 0.70
C GLY A 74 24.24 -19.23 -0.78
N GLY A 75 23.04 -19.09 -1.34
CA GLY A 75 22.80 -18.68 -2.71
C GLY A 75 22.89 -17.17 -2.94
N TYR A 76 22.64 -16.79 -4.19
CA TYR A 76 22.45 -15.40 -4.60
C TYR A 76 20.99 -15.17 -4.94
N SER A 77 20.50 -13.97 -4.69
CA SER A 77 19.12 -13.59 -5.01
C SER A 77 19.05 -12.21 -5.65
N GLN A 78 18.10 -12.02 -6.54
CA GLN A 78 17.64 -10.69 -6.92
C GLN A 78 16.52 -10.31 -5.96
N LEU A 79 16.72 -9.23 -5.21
CA LEU A 79 15.69 -8.61 -4.41
C LEU A 79 15.07 -7.49 -5.23
N THR A 80 13.74 -7.48 -5.35
CA THR A 80 12.99 -6.42 -6.01
C THR A 80 12.11 -5.72 -4.99
N PHE A 81 12.45 -4.49 -4.67
CA PHE A 81 11.65 -3.63 -3.80
C PHE A 81 10.54 -2.99 -4.63
N SER A 82 9.31 -3.02 -4.15
CA SER A 82 8.20 -2.24 -4.73
C SER A 82 7.91 -1.07 -3.80
N VAL A 83 8.17 0.15 -4.27
CA VAL A 83 8.01 1.37 -3.49
C VAL A 83 6.90 2.23 -4.10
N PRO A 84 5.72 2.30 -3.45
CA PRO A 84 4.66 3.22 -3.85
C PRO A 84 4.91 4.64 -3.32
N SER A 85 4.36 5.63 -4.00
CA SER A 85 4.24 6.98 -3.44
C SER A 85 3.04 7.02 -2.50
N GLU A 86 3.23 7.53 -1.28
CA GLU A 86 2.16 7.63 -0.28
C GLU A 86 1.57 9.03 -0.16
N SER A 87 2.11 9.99 -0.90
CA SER A 87 1.74 11.40 -0.77
C SER A 87 1.02 11.91 -2.02
N THR A 88 -0.07 12.64 -1.80
CA THR A 88 -0.76 13.39 -2.85
C THR A 88 -0.14 14.76 -3.13
N ASP A 89 0.70 15.24 -2.22
CA ASP A 89 1.14 16.64 -2.18
C ASP A 89 2.66 16.81 -2.38
N THR A 90 3.42 15.71 -2.27
CA THR A 90 4.87 15.69 -2.47
C THR A 90 5.28 14.42 -3.21
N THR A 91 6.48 14.42 -3.77
CA THR A 91 7.02 13.35 -4.60
C THR A 91 8.16 12.63 -3.87
N THR A 92 8.28 11.32 -4.04
CA THR A 92 9.42 10.57 -3.51
C THR A 92 10.64 10.77 -4.39
N ASN A 93 11.75 11.21 -3.80
CA ASN A 93 12.98 11.55 -4.53
C ASN A 93 14.20 10.71 -4.12
N LYS A 94 14.14 9.96 -3.01
CA LYS A 94 15.23 9.12 -2.55
C LYS A 94 14.73 7.93 -1.74
N ILE A 95 15.31 6.77 -2.02
CA ILE A 95 15.09 5.51 -1.31
C ILE A 95 16.41 5.01 -0.75
N GLU A 96 16.43 4.62 0.52
CA GLU A 96 17.60 4.03 1.17
C GLU A 96 17.20 2.69 1.78
N VAL A 97 17.88 1.62 1.41
CA VAL A 97 17.68 0.27 1.96
C VAL A 97 18.86 -0.03 2.89
N ALA A 98 18.57 -0.27 4.16
CA ALA A 98 19.55 -0.79 5.12
C ALA A 98 19.77 -2.29 4.88
N LEU A 99 21.04 -2.70 4.86
CA LEU A 99 21.44 -4.09 4.69
C LEU A 99 21.80 -4.72 6.06
N PRO A 100 21.59 -6.03 6.24
CA PRO A 100 21.85 -6.68 7.52
C PRO A 100 23.33 -6.59 7.92
N THR A 101 23.60 -6.34 9.20
CA THR A 101 24.96 -6.31 9.76
C THR A 101 25.36 -7.61 10.44
N GLU A 102 24.40 -8.32 11.03
CA GLU A 102 24.63 -9.59 11.73
C GLU A 102 24.89 -10.74 10.74
N THR A 103 24.25 -10.68 9.58
CA THR A 103 24.41 -11.61 8.47
C THR A 103 24.59 -10.85 7.15
N PRO A 104 25.71 -10.13 6.98
CA PRO A 104 25.86 -9.19 5.90
C PRO A 104 26.04 -9.88 4.56
N PHE A 105 25.50 -9.25 3.52
CA PHE A 105 25.76 -9.66 2.15
C PHE A 105 27.19 -9.30 1.76
N THR A 106 27.98 -10.29 1.36
CA THR A 106 29.36 -10.08 0.89
C THR A 106 29.42 -9.50 -0.53
N SER A 107 28.34 -9.64 -1.30
CA SER A 107 28.20 -9.15 -2.67
C SER A 107 26.85 -8.44 -2.85
N VAL A 108 26.91 -7.18 -3.27
CA VAL A 108 25.74 -6.36 -3.59
C VAL A 108 25.97 -5.66 -4.92
N ARG A 109 25.01 -5.76 -5.84
CA ARG A 109 25.03 -5.10 -7.15
C ARG A 109 23.66 -4.55 -7.49
N VAL A 110 23.59 -3.27 -7.78
CA VAL A 110 22.33 -2.59 -8.12
C VAL A 110 22.03 -2.72 -9.61
N LYS A 111 20.77 -2.99 -9.96
CA LYS A 111 20.30 -2.90 -11.34
C LYS A 111 20.08 -1.41 -11.68
N PRO A 112 20.67 -0.87 -12.76
CA PRO A 112 20.42 0.50 -13.17
C PRO A 112 18.92 0.78 -13.39
N VAL A 113 18.47 1.95 -12.95
CA VAL A 113 17.12 2.47 -13.14
C VAL A 113 17.25 3.80 -13.89
N GLU A 114 16.48 3.98 -14.95
CA GLU A 114 16.51 5.21 -15.75
C GLU A 114 16.07 6.41 -14.90
N GLY A 115 16.86 7.49 -14.92
CA GLY A 115 16.61 8.71 -14.15
C GLY A 115 16.82 8.59 -12.64
N TRP A 116 17.46 7.52 -12.18
CA TRP A 116 17.84 7.34 -10.78
C TRP A 116 19.32 6.95 -10.67
N THR A 117 20.08 7.76 -9.95
CA THR A 117 21.44 7.42 -9.53
C THR A 117 21.39 6.46 -8.34
N SER A 118 22.26 5.44 -8.35
CA SER A 118 22.38 4.49 -7.24
C SER A 118 23.78 4.42 -6.65
N GLU A 119 23.84 4.18 -5.34
CA GLU A 119 25.08 4.07 -4.57
C GLU A 119 25.00 2.89 -3.61
N VAL A 120 26.08 2.12 -3.50
CA VAL A 120 26.24 1.07 -2.47
C VAL A 120 27.30 1.55 -1.49
N ILE A 121 26.86 1.90 -0.29
CA ILE A 121 27.73 2.37 0.78
C ILE A 121 28.28 1.16 1.53
N ARG A 122 29.60 1.08 1.60
CA ARG A 122 30.33 0.11 2.44
C ARG A 122 30.84 0.80 3.70
N GLY A 123 30.96 0.05 4.77
CA GLY A 123 31.57 0.53 6.01
C GLY A 123 31.90 -0.60 6.95
N ASP A 124 32.48 -0.22 8.08
CA ASP A 124 32.85 -1.15 9.16
C ASP A 124 31.60 -1.82 9.75
N LEU A 125 31.70 -3.13 9.97
CA LEU A 125 30.72 -3.89 10.72
C LEU A 125 30.84 -3.56 12.21
N PRO A 126 29.72 -3.54 12.97
CA PRO A 126 29.77 -3.34 14.43
C PRO A 126 30.65 -4.37 15.14
N GLU A 127 30.64 -5.61 14.64
CA GLU A 127 31.45 -6.73 15.10
C GLU A 127 32.09 -7.44 13.92
N SER A 128 33.32 -7.94 14.08
CA SER A 128 33.96 -8.77 13.06
C SER A 128 33.28 -10.13 12.99
N ILE A 129 32.99 -10.61 11.79
CA ILE A 129 32.33 -11.89 11.57
C ILE A 129 33.22 -12.84 10.77
N GLU A 130 33.05 -14.14 10.95
CA GLU A 130 33.75 -15.15 10.15
C GLU A 130 32.84 -15.65 9.03
N VAL A 131 33.27 -15.49 7.78
CA VAL A 131 32.57 -16.01 6.59
C VAL A 131 33.55 -16.86 5.80
N ASP A 132 33.23 -18.14 5.58
CA ASP A 132 34.08 -19.09 4.84
C ASP A 132 35.54 -19.16 5.32
N GLY A 133 35.78 -18.94 6.63
CA GLY A 133 37.11 -18.95 7.24
C GLY A 133 37.93 -17.66 7.03
N ALA A 134 37.29 -16.59 6.58
CA ALA A 134 37.86 -15.24 6.53
C ALA A 134 37.14 -14.31 7.51
N THR A 135 37.92 -13.52 8.25
CA THR A 135 37.40 -12.44 9.09
C THR A 135 36.96 -11.26 8.23
N LEU A 136 35.67 -10.94 8.26
CA LEU A 136 35.07 -9.78 7.62
C LEU A 136 34.90 -8.67 8.65
N THR A 137 35.48 -7.50 8.35
CA THR A 137 35.36 -6.29 9.18
C THR A 137 34.56 -5.18 8.49
N GLU A 138 34.32 -5.29 7.19
CA GLU A 138 33.58 -4.31 6.40
C GLU A 138 32.59 -5.03 5.47
N ALA A 139 31.42 -4.42 5.25
CA ALA A 139 30.42 -4.94 4.32
C ALA A 139 29.65 -3.78 3.65
N PRO A 140 28.92 -4.04 2.55
CA PRO A 140 27.82 -3.19 2.11
C PRO A 140 26.79 -3.03 3.25
N LEU A 141 26.51 -1.78 3.63
CA LEU A 141 25.59 -1.45 4.73
C LEU A 141 24.31 -0.77 4.24
N THR A 142 24.37 -0.06 3.12
CA THR A 142 23.23 0.69 2.60
C THR A 142 23.26 0.73 1.08
N VAL A 143 22.08 0.64 0.47
CA VAL A 143 21.89 0.93 -0.95
C VAL A 143 20.97 2.13 -1.07
N ILE A 144 21.42 3.15 -1.80
CA ILE A 144 20.66 4.39 -2.01
C ILE A 144 20.30 4.50 -3.48
N TRP A 145 19.07 4.92 -3.77
CA TRP A 145 18.64 5.44 -5.06
C TRP A 145 18.15 6.87 -4.88
N THR A 146 18.61 7.78 -5.75
CA THR A 146 18.16 9.18 -5.77
C THR A 146 17.72 9.54 -7.18
N ALA A 147 16.53 10.14 -7.31
CA ALA A 147 16.03 10.61 -8.59
C ALA A 147 16.93 11.74 -9.10
N ASP A 148 17.29 11.69 -10.38
CA ASP A 148 18.23 12.64 -10.99
C ASP A 148 17.59 14.01 -11.24
N ASP A 149 16.26 14.05 -11.41
CA ASP A 149 15.46 15.25 -11.66
C ASP A 149 14.00 15.07 -11.17
N GLU A 150 13.18 16.11 -11.27
CA GLU A 150 11.78 16.10 -10.83
C GLU A 150 10.86 15.20 -11.67
N GLU A 151 11.20 14.93 -12.93
CA GLU A 151 10.38 14.13 -13.85
C GLU A 151 10.38 12.64 -13.44
N HIS A 152 11.49 12.18 -12.85
CA HIS A 152 11.66 10.79 -12.42
C HIS A 152 11.23 10.51 -10.98
N GLN A 153 10.84 11.53 -10.21
CA GLN A 153 10.34 11.35 -8.85
C GLN A 153 8.95 10.70 -8.84
N LEU A 154 8.64 9.93 -7.78
CA LEU A 154 7.37 9.20 -7.71
C LEU A 154 6.23 10.11 -7.24
N THR A 155 5.27 10.35 -8.12
CA THR A 155 4.03 11.08 -7.84
C THR A 155 2.95 10.18 -7.23
N ALA A 156 1.89 10.78 -6.68
CA ALA A 156 0.84 10.16 -5.87
C ALA A 156 0.19 8.86 -6.37
N GLN A 157 0.25 8.57 -7.66
CA GLN A 157 -0.39 7.39 -8.28
C GLN A 157 0.64 6.46 -8.94
N GLN A 158 1.91 6.65 -8.61
CA GLN A 158 3.03 5.87 -9.14
C GLN A 158 3.63 5.00 -8.04
N TYR A 159 4.22 3.92 -8.50
CA TYR A 159 5.17 3.12 -7.75
C TYR A 159 6.38 2.88 -8.64
N GLN A 160 7.51 2.54 -8.04
CA GLN A 160 8.71 2.15 -8.76
C GLN A 160 9.31 0.91 -8.12
N THR A 161 9.91 0.08 -8.95
CA THR A 161 10.71 -1.04 -8.48
C THR A 161 12.19 -0.73 -8.48
N PHE A 162 12.86 -1.08 -7.39
CA PHE A 162 14.31 -0.97 -7.25
C PHE A 162 14.85 -2.37 -6.99
N SER A 163 15.76 -2.83 -7.86
CA SER A 163 16.28 -4.19 -7.77
C SER A 163 17.77 -4.19 -7.48
N LEU A 164 18.20 -5.12 -6.64
CA LEU A 164 19.61 -5.43 -6.44
C LEU A 164 19.83 -6.95 -6.38
N SER A 165 21.01 -7.37 -6.83
CA SER A 165 21.49 -8.73 -6.62
C SER A 165 22.33 -8.77 -5.35
N VAL A 166 21.95 -9.65 -4.43
CA VAL A 166 22.64 -9.92 -3.17
C VAL A 166 23.19 -11.33 -3.14
N GLY A 167 24.21 -11.53 -2.32
CA GLY A 167 24.65 -12.83 -1.87
C GLY A 167 25.86 -12.69 -0.96
N THR A 168 26.28 -13.75 -0.29
CA THR A 168 25.52 -15.00 -0.11
C THR A 168 24.37 -14.78 0.88
N LEU A 169 23.23 -15.46 0.67
CA LEU A 169 22.12 -15.44 1.63
C LEU A 169 22.50 -16.19 2.92
N PRO A 170 21.97 -15.79 4.10
CA PRO A 170 22.24 -16.47 5.37
C PRO A 170 21.64 -17.88 5.44
N GLU A 171 21.96 -18.60 6.52
CA GLU A 171 21.44 -19.94 6.82
C GLU A 171 19.91 -19.99 6.82
N ALA A 172 19.36 -21.12 6.40
CA ALA A 172 17.93 -21.35 6.33
C ALA A 172 17.18 -21.05 7.64
N GLY A 173 15.99 -20.48 7.50
CA GLY A 173 15.18 -20.04 8.64
C GLY A 173 15.58 -18.68 9.20
N THR A 174 16.60 -18.03 8.64
CA THR A 174 16.93 -16.64 8.98
C THR A 174 15.93 -15.70 8.34
N THR A 175 15.27 -14.87 9.16
CA THR A 175 14.52 -13.69 8.71
C THR A 175 15.53 -12.60 8.34
N VAL A 176 15.51 -12.19 7.08
CA VAL A 176 16.30 -11.08 6.56
C VAL A 176 15.39 -9.85 6.52
N GLU A 177 15.61 -8.92 7.45
CA GLU A 177 14.93 -7.63 7.48
C GLU A 177 15.72 -6.59 6.66
N LEU A 178 15.01 -5.79 5.87
CA LEU A 178 15.57 -4.81 4.95
C LEU A 178 14.85 -3.47 5.13
N PRO A 179 15.09 -2.76 6.25
CA PRO A 179 14.44 -1.48 6.51
C PRO A 179 14.63 -0.48 5.37
N VAL A 180 13.58 0.26 5.05
CA VAL A 180 13.60 1.24 3.95
C VAL A 180 13.30 2.63 4.48
N THR A 181 14.16 3.60 4.14
CA THR A 181 13.89 5.02 4.36
C THR A 181 13.47 5.65 3.03
N GLN A 182 12.27 6.21 2.99
CA GLN A 182 11.70 6.91 1.85
C GLN A 182 11.69 8.42 2.13
N SER A 183 12.44 9.18 1.34
CA SER A 183 12.48 10.64 1.44
C SER A 183 11.64 11.29 0.34
N TYR A 184 11.06 12.44 0.69
CA TYR A 184 10.20 13.22 -0.18
C TYR A 184 10.80 14.59 -0.51
N ALA A 185 10.34 15.21 -1.60
CA ALA A 185 10.85 16.48 -2.10
C ALA A 185 10.64 17.67 -1.15
N ASP A 186 9.64 17.59 -0.27
CA ASP A 186 9.36 18.58 0.78
C ASP A 186 10.25 18.43 2.02
N GLY A 187 11.16 17.44 2.01
CA GLY A 187 12.08 17.14 3.10
C GLY A 187 11.51 16.22 4.17
N THR A 188 10.26 15.77 4.04
CA THR A 188 9.70 14.74 4.93
C THR A 188 10.33 13.37 4.64
N VAL A 189 10.33 12.51 5.65
CA VAL A 189 10.91 11.17 5.60
C VAL A 189 9.94 10.18 6.24
N ARG A 190 9.78 9.02 5.59
CA ARG A 190 9.07 7.87 6.13
C ARG A 190 10.04 6.71 6.30
N ALA A 191 10.02 6.09 7.47
CA ALA A 191 10.81 4.90 7.78
C ALA A 191 9.88 3.69 7.76
N TRP A 192 10.29 2.66 7.02
CA TRP A 192 9.70 1.34 6.93
C TRP A 192 10.62 0.38 7.66
N ASP A 193 10.59 0.43 9.00
CA ASP A 193 11.54 -0.23 9.90
C ASP A 193 10.85 -0.95 11.07
N GLU A 194 9.52 -1.01 11.09
CA GLU A 194 8.77 -1.66 12.15
C GLU A 194 8.76 -3.19 11.92
N PRO A 195 9.17 -4.01 12.91
CA PRO A 195 9.21 -5.46 12.74
C PRO A 195 7.79 -6.03 12.63
N ALA A 196 7.55 -6.87 11.62
CA ALA A 196 6.29 -7.59 11.46
C ALA A 196 6.39 -8.97 12.13
N ILE A 197 5.60 -9.20 13.18
CA ILE A 197 5.59 -10.45 13.95
C ILE A 197 4.36 -11.28 13.58
N GLU A 198 4.57 -12.56 13.25
CA GLU A 198 3.48 -13.47 12.91
C GLU A 198 2.48 -13.61 14.08
N GLY A 199 1.20 -13.36 13.80
CA GLY A 199 0.12 -13.46 14.78
C GLY A 199 -0.13 -12.19 15.59
N GLU A 200 0.66 -11.14 15.39
CA GLU A 200 0.40 -9.80 15.93
C GLU A 200 -0.33 -8.91 14.91
N GLU A 201 -0.76 -7.73 15.35
CA GLU A 201 -1.32 -6.72 14.45
C GLU A 201 -0.23 -6.23 13.48
N GLU A 202 -0.58 -6.07 12.20
CA GLU A 202 0.37 -5.58 11.20
C GLU A 202 0.75 -4.13 11.55
N PRO A 203 2.05 -3.81 11.63
CA PRO A 203 2.52 -2.46 11.93
C PRO A 203 2.11 -1.47 10.83
N GLU A 204 2.19 -0.17 11.13
CA GLU A 204 1.82 0.87 10.16
C GLU A 204 2.89 1.03 9.07
N ASN A 205 4.16 0.82 9.43
CA ASN A 205 5.30 0.95 8.50
C ASN A 205 6.21 -0.28 8.59
N PRO A 206 5.74 -1.48 8.17
CA PRO A 206 6.50 -2.71 8.27
C PRO A 206 7.83 -2.63 7.51
N ALA A 207 8.89 -3.14 8.13
CA ALA A 207 10.15 -3.41 7.44
C ALA A 207 9.94 -4.53 6.40
N PRO A 208 10.31 -4.31 5.13
CA PRO A 208 10.34 -5.39 4.15
C PRO A 208 11.25 -6.52 4.63
N SER A 209 10.79 -7.76 4.54
CA SER A 209 11.58 -8.92 4.98
C SER A 209 11.25 -10.17 4.19
N PHE A 210 12.15 -11.15 4.25
CA PHE A 210 11.92 -12.51 3.74
C PHE A 210 12.65 -13.55 4.60
N ILE A 211 12.22 -14.80 4.54
CA ILE A 211 12.84 -15.92 5.24
C ILE A 211 13.64 -16.75 4.25
N THR A 212 14.89 -17.06 4.60
CA THR A 212 15.75 -17.96 3.81
C THR A 212 15.29 -19.42 3.91
N THR A 213 15.45 -20.17 2.82
CA THR A 213 15.05 -21.57 2.71
C THR A 213 16.28 -22.48 2.63
N ALA A 214 16.13 -23.72 3.10
CA ALA A 214 17.18 -24.72 3.03
C ALA A 214 17.58 -25.00 1.58
N SER A 215 18.88 -25.23 1.36
CA SER A 215 19.33 -25.78 0.09
C SER A 215 18.80 -27.19 -0.07
N GLU A 216 18.19 -27.49 -1.23
CA GLU A 216 17.96 -28.88 -1.60
C GLU A 216 19.33 -29.52 -1.79
N GLY A 217 19.70 -30.42 -0.88
CA GLY A 217 21.00 -31.06 -0.91
C GLY A 217 21.18 -31.82 -2.23
N THR A 218 22.02 -31.31 -3.12
CA THR A 218 22.70 -32.18 -4.07
C THR A 218 23.75 -32.91 -3.27
N ASP A 219 23.47 -34.18 -2.95
CA ASP A 219 24.53 -35.15 -2.72
C ASP A 219 25.60 -34.91 -3.77
N SER A 220 26.78 -34.52 -3.30
CA SER A 220 27.93 -34.23 -4.14
C SER A 220 28.09 -35.33 -5.18
N HIS A 221 28.25 -34.95 -6.44
CA HIS A 221 28.67 -35.86 -7.51
C HIS A 221 30.05 -36.43 -7.16
N GLY A 222 30.04 -37.50 -6.36
CA GLY A 222 31.16 -38.39 -6.16
C GLY A 222 31.59 -38.94 -7.52
N ALA A 223 32.87 -38.81 -7.80
CA ALA A 223 33.51 -39.20 -9.03
C ALA A 223 33.08 -40.60 -9.50
N ALA A 224 32.60 -40.67 -10.73
CA ALA A 224 32.78 -41.83 -11.58
C ALA A 224 33.44 -41.35 -12.88
N SER A 225 34.76 -41.44 -12.90
CA SER A 225 35.50 -41.58 -14.16
C SER A 225 34.90 -42.79 -14.89
N ALA A 226 34.26 -42.55 -16.03
CA ALA A 226 34.01 -43.58 -17.01
C ALA A 226 34.51 -43.04 -18.36
N GLU A 227 35.53 -43.73 -18.84
CA GLU A 227 36.25 -43.48 -20.08
C GLU A 227 35.32 -43.37 -21.28
N ALA A 228 35.71 -42.50 -22.21
CA ALA A 228 35.16 -42.44 -23.55
C ALA A 228 35.42 -43.76 -24.28
N THR A 229 34.38 -44.31 -24.90
CA THR A 229 34.54 -45.15 -26.10
C THR A 229 33.48 -44.73 -27.11
N ASP A 230 33.98 -44.30 -28.25
CA ASP A 230 33.28 -43.97 -29.49
C ASP A 230 32.77 -45.27 -30.14
N GLU A 231 31.49 -45.34 -30.53
CA GLU A 231 31.10 -45.99 -31.78
C GLU A 231 29.69 -45.60 -32.23
N ALA A 232 29.60 -45.16 -33.49
CA ALA A 232 28.37 -44.82 -34.19
C ALA A 232 27.62 -46.05 -34.72
N ALA A 233 26.29 -46.04 -34.67
CA ALA A 233 25.46 -46.76 -35.63
C ALA A 233 24.05 -46.16 -35.74
N ALA A 234 23.66 -45.88 -36.98
CA ALA A 234 22.34 -45.42 -37.39
C ALA A 234 21.25 -46.49 -37.18
N GLY A 235 20.04 -46.03 -36.88
CA GLY A 235 18.84 -46.86 -36.85
C GLY A 235 17.58 -46.01 -36.79
N THR A 236 16.98 -45.76 -37.95
CA THR A 236 15.62 -45.23 -38.12
C THR A 236 14.58 -46.16 -37.52
N SER A 237 13.70 -45.66 -36.64
CA SER A 237 12.35 -46.20 -36.50
C SER A 237 11.38 -45.13 -36.00
N GLU A 238 10.39 -44.90 -36.83
CA GLU A 238 9.14 -44.16 -36.65
C GLU A 238 8.33 -44.70 -35.45
N LEU A 239 7.79 -43.81 -34.61
CA LEU A 239 6.67 -44.08 -33.68
C LEU A 239 5.85 -42.80 -33.44
N GLU A 240 4.53 -42.98 -33.49
CA GLU A 240 3.42 -42.04 -33.33
C GLU A 240 3.42 -41.24 -32.01
N PRO A 241 2.69 -40.10 -31.93
CA PRO A 241 2.60 -39.32 -30.72
C PRO A 241 1.64 -39.96 -29.70
N GLU A 242 2.20 -40.47 -28.60
CA GLU A 242 1.44 -40.92 -27.44
C GLU A 242 1.07 -39.70 -26.56
N GLN A 243 -0.24 -39.49 -26.40
CA GLN A 243 -0.84 -38.55 -25.47
C GLN A 243 -0.48 -38.94 -24.03
N ALA A 244 0.25 -38.08 -23.33
CA ALA A 244 0.41 -38.17 -21.88
C ALA A 244 -0.39 -37.04 -21.20
N ALA A 245 -1.26 -37.46 -20.29
CA ALA A 245 -2.27 -36.69 -19.62
C ALA A 245 -1.71 -35.60 -18.69
N THR A 246 -2.37 -34.44 -18.71
CA THR A 246 -2.25 -33.40 -17.68
C THR A 246 -3.02 -33.83 -16.43
N THR A 247 -2.32 -34.20 -15.36
CA THR A 247 -2.90 -34.22 -14.01
C THR A 247 -2.93 -32.80 -13.47
N THR A 248 -4.06 -32.12 -13.66
CA THR A 248 -4.38 -30.90 -12.93
C THR A 248 -4.96 -31.32 -11.58
N ASP A 249 -4.21 -31.10 -10.50
CA ASP A 249 -4.72 -31.21 -9.14
C ASP A 249 -5.79 -30.14 -8.91
N ALA A 250 -7.04 -30.57 -9.04
CA ALA A 250 -8.23 -29.79 -8.77
C ALA A 250 -8.58 -29.89 -7.28
N SER A 251 -7.88 -29.13 -6.44
CA SER A 251 -8.22 -29.02 -5.00
C SER A 251 -8.38 -27.58 -4.48
N GLY A 252 -8.44 -26.56 -5.35
CA GLY A 252 -8.69 -25.17 -4.94
C GLY A 252 -9.93 -24.49 -5.55
N THR A 253 -10.45 -25.00 -6.67
CA THR A 253 -11.39 -24.23 -7.51
C THR A 253 -12.86 -24.38 -7.12
N VAL A 254 -13.23 -25.23 -6.15
CA VAL A 254 -14.65 -25.48 -5.83
C VAL A 254 -15.24 -24.49 -4.81
N LEU A 255 -14.43 -23.70 -4.09
CA LEU A 255 -14.95 -22.71 -3.12
C LEU A 255 -15.17 -21.31 -3.71
N GLY A 256 -14.55 -20.96 -4.85
CA GLY A 256 -14.73 -19.65 -5.49
C GLY A 256 -16.06 -19.47 -6.24
N TRP A 257 -16.60 -20.54 -6.83
CA TRP A 257 -17.78 -20.45 -7.71
C TRP A 257 -19.12 -20.34 -6.95
N ILE A 258 -19.19 -20.80 -5.70
CA ILE A 258 -20.41 -20.68 -4.87
C ILE A 258 -20.60 -19.22 -4.41
N GLY A 259 -19.51 -18.51 -4.10
CA GLY A 259 -19.57 -17.08 -3.73
C GLY A 259 -19.98 -16.18 -4.90
N LEU A 260 -19.45 -16.46 -6.09
CA LEU A 260 -19.73 -15.66 -7.29
C LEU A 260 -21.18 -15.82 -7.78
N SER A 261 -21.77 -17.01 -7.64
CA SER A 261 -23.17 -17.25 -8.01
C SER A 261 -24.16 -16.61 -7.03
N ALA A 262 -23.83 -16.52 -5.73
CA ALA A 262 -24.63 -15.76 -4.76
C ALA A 262 -24.57 -14.24 -5.00
N GLY A 263 -23.38 -13.70 -5.34
CA GLY A 263 -23.19 -12.27 -5.63
C GLY A 263 -23.95 -11.79 -6.87
N VAL A 264 -23.93 -12.57 -7.96
CA VAL A 264 -24.68 -12.24 -9.19
C VAL A 264 -26.20 -12.26 -8.96
N LEU A 265 -26.70 -13.21 -8.16
CA LEU A 265 -28.13 -13.26 -7.83
C LEU A 265 -28.56 -12.04 -7.00
N GLY A 266 -27.73 -11.59 -6.05
CA GLY A 266 -27.96 -10.38 -5.25
C GLY A 266 -28.06 -9.11 -6.09
N LEU A 267 -27.16 -8.93 -7.07
CA LEU A 267 -27.16 -7.79 -7.99
C LEU A 267 -28.42 -7.74 -8.86
N LEU A 268 -28.88 -8.89 -9.36
CA LEU A 268 -30.07 -8.96 -10.19
C LEU A 268 -31.34 -8.62 -9.40
N VAL A 269 -31.46 -9.09 -8.16
CA VAL A 269 -32.60 -8.74 -7.28
C VAL A 269 -32.56 -7.26 -6.89
N GLY A 270 -31.39 -6.70 -6.59
CA GLY A 270 -31.21 -5.28 -6.29
C GLY A 270 -31.59 -4.36 -7.45
N ALA A 271 -31.18 -4.72 -8.67
CA ALA A 271 -31.54 -3.98 -9.88
C ALA A 271 -33.05 -4.00 -10.17
N LEU A 272 -33.72 -5.14 -9.96
CA LEU A 272 -35.17 -5.28 -10.12
C LEU A 272 -35.97 -4.48 -9.08
N ALA A 273 -35.49 -4.41 -7.84
CA ALA A 273 -36.11 -3.58 -6.80
C ALA A 273 -35.96 -2.08 -7.11
N LEU A 274 -34.81 -1.66 -7.63
CA LEU A 274 -34.56 -0.26 -8.03
C LEU A 274 -35.39 0.16 -9.25
N ALA A 275 -35.61 -0.74 -10.20
CA ALA A 275 -36.47 -0.48 -11.36
C ALA A 275 -37.95 -0.30 -10.97
N ARG A 276 -38.46 -1.11 -10.03
CA ARG A 276 -39.85 -1.01 -9.55
C ARG A 276 -40.13 0.26 -8.74
N THR A 277 -39.16 0.71 -7.95
CA THR A 277 -39.31 1.95 -7.16
C THR A 277 -39.27 3.21 -8.03
N ARG A 278 -38.61 3.16 -9.20
CA ARG A 278 -38.62 4.26 -10.18
C ARG A 278 -39.92 4.32 -11.00
N GLY A 279 -40.55 3.17 -11.29
CA GLY A 279 -41.83 3.12 -12.00
C GLY A 279 -43.02 3.65 -11.21
N GLN A 280 -43.03 3.52 -9.88
CA GLN A 280 -44.10 4.07 -9.03
C GLN A 280 -44.04 5.58 -8.79
N ARG A 281 -43.00 6.28 -9.27
CA ARG A 281 -42.88 7.74 -9.16
C ARG A 281 -43.36 8.49 -10.41
N GLN A 282 -43.83 7.79 -11.44
CA GLN A 282 -44.24 8.39 -12.71
C GLN A 282 -45.73 8.18 -13.06
N ASN A 283 -46.55 7.71 -12.11
CA ASN A 283 -48.01 7.72 -12.20
C ASN A 283 -48.61 8.54 -11.06
#